data_AF-A0A6B0BNZ6-F1
#
_entry.id   AF-A0A6B0BNZ6-F1
#
_cell.length_a   1.000
_cell.length_b   1.000
_cell.length_c   1.000
_cell.angle_alpha   90.00
_cell.angle_beta   90.00
_cell.angle_gamma   90.00
#
_symmetry.space_group_name_H-M   'P 1'
#
loop_
_entity.id
_entity.type
_entity.pdbx_description
1 polymer ?
#
loop_
_entity_poly.entity_id
_entity_poly.type
_entity_poly.pdbx_seq_one_letter_code
_entity_poly.pdbx_strand_id
1 'polypeptide(L)'
;KDPKHKDDYEKNYKKLNDDLKKIDNDMKQVTKDKQGNAVFISHESIGYLADRYGFVQKGIQNMNAEDPSQKELTKIVKEIRDSNAKYILYEDNVANKVTETIRKETDAKPLKFYNMESLNKEQQKKDNITYQSLMKSNIENIGKALDSGVKVKDDKAESKHDKAISDGYFKDEQVKDRELSDYAGEWQSVYPYLKDGTLDEVMEHKAENDPKKSAKDLKAYYDKGYKTDITNIDIKGNEITFTKDGKKHTGKYEYNGKKTLKYPKGNRGVRFMFKLVDGNDKDLPKFIQFSDHNIAPKKAEHFHIFMGNDNDALLKEMDNWPTYYPSKLNKDQIKEEMLAH
;
A
#
# COMPACT_ATOMS: atom_id res chain seq x y z
N LYS A 1 -12.69 -41.98 6.29
CA LYS A 1 -11.40 -42.71 6.16
C LYS A 1 -11.27 -43.80 7.23
N ASP A 2 -11.82 -43.61 8.43
CA ASP A 2 -11.91 -44.67 9.44
C ASP A 2 -13.25 -44.60 10.21
N PRO A 3 -14.32 -45.29 9.74
CA PRO A 3 -15.65 -45.19 10.33
C PRO A 3 -15.80 -45.85 11.71
N LYS A 4 -14.92 -46.80 12.07
CA LYS A 4 -15.03 -47.56 13.32
C LYS A 4 -14.68 -46.72 14.55
N HIS A 5 -13.83 -45.72 14.39
CA HIS A 5 -13.39 -44.82 15.45
C HIS A 5 -14.07 -43.44 15.35
N LYS A 6 -15.18 -43.33 14.63
CA LYS A 6 -15.91 -42.08 14.41
C LYS A 6 -16.23 -41.37 15.73
N ASP A 7 -16.80 -42.09 16.69
CA ASP A 7 -17.25 -41.50 17.95
C ASP A 7 -16.07 -40.97 18.78
N ASP A 8 -14.92 -41.64 18.74
CA ASP A 8 -13.69 -41.17 19.39
C ASP A 8 -13.18 -39.88 18.74
N TYR A 9 -13.18 -39.81 17.40
CA TYR A 9 -12.80 -38.59 16.68
C TYR A 9 -13.75 -37.43 16.98
N GLU A 10 -15.07 -37.66 17.00
CA GLU A 10 -16.05 -36.63 17.31
C GLU A 10 -15.91 -36.12 18.74
N LYS A 11 -15.70 -37.02 19.70
CA LYS A 11 -15.44 -36.66 21.11
C LYS A 11 -14.16 -35.84 21.26
N ASN A 12 -13.07 -36.27 20.62
CA ASN A 12 -11.79 -35.57 20.67
C ASN A 12 -11.86 -34.21 19.96
N TYR A 13 -12.54 -34.13 18.83
CA TYR A 13 -12.80 -32.90 18.11
C TYR A 13 -13.59 -31.91 18.97
N LYS A 14 -14.66 -32.35 19.61
CA LYS A 14 -15.49 -31.47 20.47
C LYS A 14 -14.65 -30.86 21.59
N LYS A 15 -13.84 -31.68 22.27
CA LYS A 15 -12.92 -31.20 23.30
C LYS A 15 -11.92 -30.17 22.75
N LEU A 16 -11.28 -30.46 21.61
CA LEU A 16 -10.33 -29.54 20.99
C LEU A 16 -11.02 -28.23 20.57
N ASN A 17 -12.21 -28.30 19.99
CA ASN A 17 -12.98 -27.14 19.57
C ASN A 17 -13.34 -26.23 20.76
N ASP A 18 -13.70 -26.81 21.90
CA ASP A 18 -13.99 -26.05 23.12
C ASP A 18 -12.71 -25.40 23.68
N ASP A 19 -11.58 -26.11 23.65
CA ASP A 19 -10.27 -25.55 24.02
C ASP A 19 -9.89 -24.35 23.12
N LEU A 20 -10.08 -24.47 21.79
CA LEU A 20 -9.78 -23.41 20.82
C LEU A 20 -10.73 -22.21 20.93
N LYS A 21 -12.02 -22.44 21.19
CA LYS A 21 -12.98 -21.35 21.49
C LYS A 21 -12.58 -20.57 22.73
N LYS A 22 -12.07 -21.25 23.75
CA LYS A 22 -11.55 -20.58 24.94
C LYS A 22 -10.38 -19.66 24.58
N ILE A 23 -9.42 -20.13 23.78
CA ILE A 23 -8.29 -19.33 23.30
C ILE A 23 -8.77 -18.11 22.49
N ASP A 24 -9.74 -18.28 21.60
CA ASP A 24 -10.33 -17.18 20.82
C ASP A 24 -10.99 -16.12 21.73
N ASN A 25 -11.71 -16.56 22.76
CA ASN A 25 -12.32 -15.66 23.74
C ASN A 25 -11.27 -14.94 24.59
N ASP A 26 -10.26 -15.66 25.08
CA ASP A 26 -9.16 -15.07 25.86
C ASP A 26 -8.40 -14.02 25.02
N MET A 27 -8.14 -14.30 23.73
CA MET A 27 -7.53 -13.33 22.79
C MET A 27 -8.43 -12.11 22.59
N LYS A 28 -9.72 -12.29 22.29
CA LYS A 28 -10.67 -11.16 22.15
C LYS A 28 -10.69 -10.29 23.40
N GLN A 29 -10.70 -10.91 24.57
CA GLN A 29 -10.70 -10.19 25.83
C GLN A 29 -9.39 -9.43 26.05
N VAL A 30 -8.25 -10.03 25.71
CA VAL A 30 -6.93 -9.40 25.91
C VAL A 30 -6.62 -8.33 24.88
N THR A 31 -7.30 -8.25 23.74
CA THR A 31 -7.07 -7.20 22.74
C THR A 31 -8.13 -6.11 22.75
N LYS A 32 -9.26 -6.33 23.42
CA LYS A 32 -10.36 -5.35 23.52
C LYS A 32 -10.00 -4.17 24.42
N ASP A 33 -10.41 -2.96 24.00
CA ASP A 33 -10.35 -1.70 24.75
C ASP A 33 -8.97 -1.38 25.34
N LYS A 34 -7.91 -1.76 24.63
CA LYS A 34 -6.53 -1.53 25.06
C LYS A 34 -6.06 -0.10 24.80
N GLN A 35 -5.13 0.36 25.63
CA GLN A 35 -4.53 1.70 25.51
C GLN A 35 -3.66 1.82 24.25
N GLY A 36 -2.97 0.73 23.89
CA GLY A 36 -2.16 0.62 22.69
C GLY A 36 -2.85 -0.18 21.58
N ASN A 37 -2.43 0.05 20.34
CA ASN A 37 -2.90 -0.68 19.16
C ASN A 37 -1.82 -1.57 18.54
N ALA A 38 -0.60 -1.65 19.10
CA ALA A 38 0.53 -2.28 18.43
C ALA A 38 1.36 -3.19 19.33
N VAL A 39 1.97 -4.19 18.70
CA VAL A 39 2.91 -5.12 19.31
C VAL A 39 4.17 -5.19 18.42
N PHE A 40 5.32 -4.85 19.00
CA PHE A 40 6.61 -5.13 18.38
C PHE A 40 6.99 -6.58 18.63
N ILE A 41 7.51 -7.26 17.60
CA ILE A 41 7.93 -8.66 17.66
C ILE A 41 9.24 -8.87 16.89
N SER A 42 10.09 -9.79 17.35
CA SER A 42 11.39 -10.10 16.74
C SER A 42 11.28 -10.51 15.28
N HIS A 43 10.22 -11.22 14.91
CA HIS A 43 9.95 -11.72 13.57
C HIS A 43 8.49 -11.48 13.23
N GLU A 44 8.22 -11.07 12.00
CA GLU A 44 6.86 -10.79 11.53
C GLU A 44 6.02 -12.06 11.32
N SER A 45 5.63 -12.73 12.40
CA SER A 45 4.99 -14.05 12.39
C SER A 45 3.52 -14.07 12.83
N ILE A 46 2.98 -12.95 13.33
CA ILE A 46 1.67 -12.91 14.00
C ILE A 46 0.59 -12.14 13.23
N GLY A 47 0.78 -11.93 11.93
CA GLY A 47 -0.13 -11.13 11.10
C GLY A 47 -1.59 -11.60 11.12
N TYR A 48 -1.82 -12.92 11.07
CA TYR A 48 -3.17 -13.47 11.17
C TYR A 48 -3.83 -13.20 12.53
N LEU A 49 -3.06 -13.18 13.63
CA LEU A 49 -3.58 -12.84 14.95
C LEU A 49 -3.87 -11.34 15.05
N ALA A 50 -2.95 -10.51 14.55
CA ALA A 50 -3.06 -9.06 14.49
C ALA A 50 -4.34 -8.65 13.75
N ASP A 51 -4.53 -9.16 12.53
CA ASP A 51 -5.71 -8.91 11.70
C ASP A 51 -6.99 -9.40 12.37
N ARG A 52 -7.00 -10.61 12.94
CA ARG A 52 -8.21 -11.21 13.55
C ARG A 52 -8.67 -10.48 14.80
N TYR A 53 -7.73 -10.01 15.62
CA TYR A 53 -8.01 -9.47 16.96
C TYR A 53 -7.81 -7.96 17.09
N GLY A 54 -7.54 -7.26 15.98
CA GLY A 54 -7.64 -5.81 15.89
C GLY A 54 -6.44 -5.05 16.46
N PHE A 55 -5.23 -5.58 16.30
CA PHE A 55 -3.98 -4.88 16.65
C PHE A 55 -2.99 -4.92 15.48
N VAL A 56 -1.95 -4.10 15.56
CA VAL A 56 -0.89 -3.98 14.55
C VAL A 56 0.33 -4.75 15.02
N GLN A 57 0.90 -5.59 14.16
CA GLN A 57 2.25 -6.13 14.40
C GLN A 57 3.31 -5.23 13.75
N LYS A 58 4.43 -5.06 14.44
CA LYS A 58 5.65 -4.43 13.90
C LYS A 58 6.81 -5.40 14.06
N GLY A 59 7.16 -6.09 12.98
CA GLY A 59 8.29 -7.01 12.93
C GLY A 59 9.63 -6.29 12.89
N ILE A 60 10.60 -6.78 13.64
CA ILE A 60 12.00 -6.34 13.54
C ILE A 60 12.63 -6.95 12.28
N GLN A 61 12.43 -8.25 12.09
CA GLN A 61 12.70 -8.97 10.84
C GLN A 61 11.41 -9.09 10.02
N ASN A 62 11.57 -9.17 8.69
CA ASN A 62 10.47 -9.41 7.76
C ASN A 62 9.93 -10.85 7.89
N MET A 63 8.86 -11.18 7.16
CA MET A 63 8.23 -12.50 7.21
C MET A 63 9.18 -13.68 6.86
N ASN A 64 10.28 -13.44 6.14
CA ASN A 64 11.28 -14.45 5.79
C ASN A 64 12.37 -14.61 6.86
N ALA A 65 12.25 -13.92 8.00
CA ALA A 65 13.25 -13.86 9.06
C ALA A 65 14.62 -13.32 8.57
N GLU A 66 14.59 -12.43 7.57
CA GLU A 66 15.78 -11.74 7.10
C GLU A 66 16.12 -10.57 8.02
N ASP A 67 17.41 -10.38 8.27
CA ASP A 67 17.90 -9.26 9.08
C ASP A 67 17.71 -7.92 8.36
N PRO A 68 17.22 -6.87 9.05
CA PRO A 68 17.09 -5.56 8.48
C PRO A 68 18.47 -4.96 8.13
N SER A 69 18.50 -4.09 7.12
CA SER A 69 19.67 -3.24 6.87
C SER A 69 19.93 -2.29 8.06
N GLN A 70 21.14 -1.74 8.14
CA GLN A 70 21.50 -0.73 9.16
C GLN A 70 20.53 0.46 9.21
N LYS A 71 20.07 0.92 8.04
CA LYS A 71 19.11 2.03 7.91
C LYS A 71 17.74 1.65 8.46
N GLU A 72 17.27 0.44 8.16
CA GLU A 72 15.99 -0.08 8.67
C GLU A 72 16.05 -0.32 10.17
N LEU A 73 17.14 -0.90 10.68
CA LEU A 73 17.35 -1.09 12.11
C LEU A 73 17.30 0.25 12.86
N THR A 74 17.93 1.29 12.32
CA THR A 74 17.87 2.65 12.88
C THR A 74 16.45 3.19 12.91
N LYS A 75 15.66 2.96 11.86
CA LYS A 75 14.24 3.35 11.79
C LYS A 75 13.41 2.60 12.83
N ILE A 76 13.61 1.30 12.97
CA ILE A 76 12.93 0.44 13.95
C ILE A 76 13.25 0.90 15.38
N VAL A 77 14.52 1.11 15.71
CA VAL A 77 14.94 1.62 17.02
C VAL A 77 14.30 2.97 17.32
N LYS A 78 14.26 3.86 16.33
CA LYS A 78 13.60 5.16 16.47
C LYS A 78 12.09 4.99 16.71
N GLU A 79 11.41 4.14 15.96
CA GLU A 79 9.97 3.88 16.13
C GLU A 79 9.63 3.30 17.51
N ILE A 80 10.46 2.38 18.03
CA ILE A 80 10.32 1.80 19.38
C ILE A 80 10.48 2.89 20.45
N ARG A 81 11.49 3.77 20.32
CA ARG A 81 11.72 4.90 21.25
C ARG A 81 10.59 5.91 21.19
N ASP A 82 10.22 6.37 20.00
CA ASP A 82 9.18 7.39 19.80
C ASP A 82 7.80 6.92 20.27
N SER A 83 7.51 5.63 20.11
CA SER A 83 6.25 5.02 20.57
C SER A 83 6.24 4.68 22.06
N ASN A 84 7.36 4.89 22.77
CA ASN A 84 7.57 4.51 24.17
C ASN A 84 7.24 3.04 24.44
N ALA A 85 7.58 2.15 23.50
CA ALA A 85 7.29 0.74 23.63
C ALA A 85 8.06 0.12 24.80
N LYS A 86 7.30 -0.38 25.78
CA LYS A 86 7.87 -1.00 26.98
C LYS A 86 8.27 -2.45 26.76
N TYR A 87 7.68 -3.09 25.76
CA TYR A 87 7.83 -4.52 25.52
C TYR A 87 7.99 -4.81 24.04
N ILE A 88 8.82 -5.79 23.75
CA ILE A 88 8.95 -6.42 22.44
C ILE A 88 8.74 -7.92 22.67
N LEU A 89 8.02 -8.59 21.78
CA LEU A 89 7.84 -10.04 21.79
C LEU A 89 9.03 -10.74 21.12
N TYR A 90 9.52 -11.83 21.71
CA TYR A 90 10.72 -12.54 21.26
C TYR A 90 10.40 -14.01 21.04
N GLU A 91 10.65 -14.49 19.84
CA GLU A 91 10.53 -15.92 19.54
C GLU A 91 11.61 -16.73 20.25
N ASP A 92 11.20 -17.64 21.12
CA ASP A 92 12.12 -18.40 21.99
C ASP A 92 13.10 -19.31 21.24
N ASN A 93 12.74 -19.69 20.00
CA ASN A 93 13.49 -20.65 19.19
C ASN A 93 14.47 -19.97 18.22
N VAL A 94 14.50 -18.63 18.16
CA VAL A 94 15.30 -17.85 17.20
C VAL A 94 16.26 -16.94 17.96
N ALA A 95 17.51 -17.40 18.12
CA ALA A 95 18.57 -16.55 18.67
C ALA A 95 18.99 -15.51 17.62
N ASN A 96 18.80 -14.21 17.90
CA ASN A 96 19.03 -13.15 16.93
C ASN A 96 19.90 -12.00 17.48
N LYS A 97 20.99 -11.68 16.76
CA LYS A 97 21.91 -10.57 17.05
C LYS A 97 21.29 -9.18 16.89
N VAL A 98 20.40 -9.01 15.91
CA VAL A 98 19.65 -7.77 15.66
C VAL A 98 18.79 -7.43 16.87
N THR A 99 18.16 -8.46 17.40
CA THR A 99 17.28 -8.40 18.56
C THR A 99 18.01 -8.02 19.85
N GLU A 100 19.28 -8.44 20.00
CA GLU A 100 20.16 -8.00 21.09
C GLU A 100 20.61 -6.54 20.90
N THR A 101 20.80 -6.08 19.66
CA THR A 101 21.10 -4.69 19.36
C THR A 101 19.95 -3.77 19.78
N ILE A 102 18.70 -4.16 19.46
CA ILE A 102 17.52 -3.41 19.88
C ILE A 102 17.40 -3.32 21.40
N ARG A 103 17.75 -4.39 22.14
CA ARG A 103 17.76 -4.36 23.61
C ARG A 103 18.81 -3.43 24.21
N LYS A 104 19.93 -3.22 23.52
CA LYS A 104 20.98 -2.29 23.95
C LYS A 104 20.61 -0.85 23.62
N GLU A 105 19.89 -0.66 22.53
CA GLU A 105 19.49 0.67 22.05
C GLU A 105 18.14 1.14 22.60
N THR A 106 17.34 0.28 23.24
CA THR A 106 16.01 0.66 23.71
C THR A 106 15.76 0.18 25.14
N ASP A 107 14.90 0.88 25.87
CA ASP A 107 14.48 0.48 27.22
C ASP A 107 13.40 -0.62 27.21
N ALA A 108 13.07 -1.15 26.01
CA ALA A 108 12.04 -2.16 25.84
C ALA A 108 12.48 -3.51 26.42
N LYS A 109 11.61 -4.12 27.23
CA LYS A 109 11.86 -5.40 27.88
C LYS A 109 11.42 -6.56 27.00
N PRO A 110 12.20 -7.65 26.95
CA PRO A 110 11.80 -8.83 26.23
C PRO A 110 10.65 -9.56 26.92
N LEU A 111 9.59 -9.84 26.17
CA LEU A 111 8.55 -10.78 26.52
C LEU A 111 8.63 -11.99 25.60
N LYS A 112 8.54 -13.18 26.19
CA LYS A 112 8.65 -14.43 25.45
C LYS A 112 7.42 -14.66 24.57
N PHE A 113 7.66 -15.16 23.36
CA PHE A 113 6.62 -15.56 22.41
C PHE A 113 6.95 -16.94 21.84
N TYR A 114 5.94 -17.78 21.74
CA TYR A 114 6.03 -19.13 21.21
C TYR A 114 5.39 -19.15 19.82
N ASN A 115 6.19 -19.36 18.78
CA ASN A 115 5.71 -19.38 17.38
C ASN A 115 4.97 -20.68 17.00
N MET A 116 4.93 -21.67 17.91
CA MET A 116 4.27 -22.97 17.76
C MET A 116 4.86 -23.90 16.70
N GLU A 117 6.02 -23.58 16.14
CA GLU A 117 6.68 -24.40 15.12
C GLU A 117 7.48 -25.54 15.73
N SER A 118 8.15 -25.29 16.87
CA SER A 118 8.98 -26.29 17.55
C SER A 118 9.08 -26.04 19.05
N LEU A 119 9.44 -27.10 19.78
CA LEU A 119 9.80 -27.00 21.19
C LEU A 119 11.32 -27.01 21.34
N ASN A 120 11.86 -26.13 22.17
CA ASN A 120 13.29 -26.15 22.51
C ASN A 120 13.64 -27.28 23.51
N LYS A 121 14.93 -27.50 23.75
CA LYS A 121 15.42 -28.60 24.61
C LYS A 121 14.91 -28.54 26.06
N GLU A 122 14.62 -27.35 26.59
CA GLU A 122 14.07 -27.22 27.94
C GLU A 122 12.57 -27.50 27.97
N GLN A 123 11.86 -27.07 26.93
CA GLN A 123 10.44 -27.29 26.78
C GLN A 123 10.12 -28.78 26.58
N GLN A 124 10.91 -29.49 25.76
CA GLN A 124 10.76 -30.92 25.52
C GLN A 124 10.88 -31.78 26.80
N LYS A 125 11.51 -31.26 27.86
CA LYS A 125 11.65 -31.95 29.15
C LYS A 125 10.45 -31.76 30.08
N LYS A 126 9.44 -30.97 29.69
CA LYS A 126 8.26 -30.71 30.51
C LYS A 126 7.09 -31.58 30.05
N ASP A 127 6.58 -32.40 30.95
CA ASP A 127 5.54 -33.40 30.64
C ASP A 127 4.18 -32.79 30.23
N ASN A 128 3.94 -31.51 30.53
CA ASN A 128 2.63 -30.87 30.37
C ASN A 128 2.62 -29.69 29.38
N ILE A 129 3.59 -29.60 28.46
CA ILE A 129 3.53 -28.58 27.40
C ILE A 129 2.53 -29.00 26.33
N THR A 130 1.52 -28.16 26.17
CA THR A 130 0.50 -28.26 25.12
C THR A 130 0.39 -26.93 24.36
N TYR A 131 -0.19 -26.97 23.16
CA TYR A 131 -0.53 -25.77 22.40
C TYR A 131 -1.31 -24.75 23.25
N GLN A 132 -2.30 -25.23 24.01
CA GLN A 132 -3.12 -24.41 24.90
C GLN A 132 -2.28 -23.72 25.99
N SER A 133 -1.34 -24.44 26.60
CA SER A 133 -0.46 -23.88 27.63
C SER A 133 0.46 -22.79 27.08
N LEU A 134 0.99 -22.97 25.87
CA LEU A 134 1.86 -22.00 25.21
C LEU A 134 1.07 -20.78 24.72
N MET A 135 -0.12 -21.00 24.14
CA MET A 135 -1.02 -19.92 23.72
C MET A 135 -1.48 -19.07 24.90
N LYS A 136 -1.74 -19.67 26.06
CA LYS A 136 -2.04 -18.91 27.28
C LYS A 136 -0.90 -17.94 27.62
N SER A 137 0.35 -18.39 27.54
CA SER A 137 1.50 -17.51 27.78
C SER A 137 1.65 -16.44 26.71
N ASN A 138 1.40 -16.75 25.44
CA ASN A 138 1.38 -15.76 24.35
C ASN A 138 0.30 -14.69 24.58
N ILE A 139 -0.92 -15.09 24.92
CA ILE A 139 -2.06 -14.18 25.22
C ILE A 139 -1.66 -13.21 26.33
N GLU A 140 -1.10 -13.73 27.44
CA GLU A 140 -0.66 -12.90 28.56
C GLU A 140 0.40 -11.86 28.14
N ASN A 141 1.35 -12.25 27.29
CA ASN A 141 2.43 -11.34 26.85
C ASN A 141 1.98 -10.35 25.77
N ILE A 142 1.11 -10.75 24.85
CA ILE A 142 0.43 -9.84 23.90
C ILE A 142 -0.37 -8.79 24.69
N GLY A 143 -1.13 -9.22 25.70
CA GLY A 143 -1.87 -8.33 26.58
C GLY A 143 -1.00 -7.28 27.25
N LYS A 144 0.12 -7.70 27.87
CA LYS A 144 1.10 -6.80 28.48
C LYS A 144 1.68 -5.79 27.48
N ALA A 145 1.99 -6.24 26.26
CA ALA A 145 2.48 -5.36 25.20
C ALA A 145 1.43 -4.30 24.83
N LEU A 146 0.17 -4.70 24.62
CA LEU A 146 -0.91 -3.77 24.27
C LEU A 146 -1.32 -2.83 25.42
N ASP A 147 -1.24 -3.29 26.67
CA ASP A 147 -1.48 -2.46 27.85
C ASP A 147 -0.42 -1.37 28.05
N SER A 148 0.73 -1.46 27.36
CA SER A 148 1.77 -0.44 27.46
C SER A 148 1.46 0.88 26.75
N GLY A 149 0.32 0.98 26.05
CA GLY A 149 -0.16 2.23 25.46
C GLY A 149 0.46 2.60 24.11
N VAL A 150 1.23 1.68 23.50
CA VAL A 150 1.92 1.89 22.23
C VAL A 150 0.92 2.14 21.11
N LYS A 151 1.04 3.30 20.47
CA LYS A 151 0.24 3.65 19.28
C LYS A 151 1.16 3.84 18.08
N VAL A 152 0.99 2.98 17.08
CA VAL A 152 1.70 3.11 15.79
C VAL A 152 0.69 3.22 14.66
N LYS A 153 1.14 3.77 13.53
CA LYS A 153 0.36 3.72 12.29
C LYS A 153 0.38 2.31 11.72
N ASP A 154 -0.79 1.87 11.25
CA ASP A 154 -0.93 0.64 10.49
C ASP A 154 -0.67 0.94 9.01
N ASP A 155 0.61 0.93 8.63
CA ASP A 155 1.04 1.20 7.26
C ASP A 155 0.41 0.19 6.25
N LYS A 156 0.01 -1.00 6.72
CA LYS A 156 -0.63 -2.03 5.87
C LYS A 156 -2.12 -1.77 5.65
N ALA A 157 -2.84 -1.30 6.68
CA ALA A 157 -4.23 -0.86 6.50
C ALA A 157 -4.31 0.40 5.64
N GLU A 158 -3.38 1.35 5.82
CA GLU A 158 -3.27 2.55 4.98
C GLU A 158 -2.97 2.16 3.52
N SER A 159 -2.03 1.23 3.28
CA SER A 159 -1.75 0.70 1.94
C SER A 159 -2.95 -0.02 1.30
N LYS A 160 -3.73 -0.82 2.05
CA LYS A 160 -4.95 -1.47 1.52
C LYS A 160 -6.03 -0.46 1.17
N HIS A 161 -6.19 0.59 1.97
CA HIS A 161 -7.17 1.66 1.74
C HIS A 161 -6.77 2.51 0.53
N ASP A 162 -5.52 2.93 0.46
CA ASP A 162 -4.95 3.68 -0.67
C ASP A 162 -5.04 2.86 -1.97
N LYS A 163 -4.75 1.55 -1.90
CA LYS A 163 -4.91 0.65 -3.05
C LYS A 163 -6.38 0.57 -3.50
N ALA A 164 -7.33 0.42 -2.59
CA ALA A 164 -8.75 0.39 -2.94
C ALA A 164 -9.19 1.70 -3.62
N ILE A 165 -8.72 2.85 -3.13
CA ILE A 165 -8.97 4.15 -3.77
C ILE A 165 -8.37 4.18 -5.18
N SER A 166 -7.10 3.78 -5.33
CA SER A 166 -6.38 3.77 -6.60
C SER A 166 -7.03 2.85 -7.64
N ASP A 167 -7.55 1.71 -7.20
CA ASP A 167 -8.29 0.73 -8.02
C ASP A 167 -9.71 1.23 -8.39
N GLY A 168 -10.15 2.34 -7.79
CA GLY A 168 -11.40 3.03 -8.11
C GLY A 168 -12.57 2.69 -7.19
N TYR A 169 -12.31 2.20 -5.97
CA TYR A 169 -13.30 1.84 -4.96
C TYR A 169 -13.21 2.77 -3.75
N PHE A 170 -14.06 3.79 -3.75
CA PHE A 170 -14.15 4.79 -2.69
C PHE A 170 -15.59 5.20 -2.45
N LYS A 171 -15.87 5.97 -1.40
CA LYS A 171 -17.18 6.59 -1.13
C LYS A 171 -17.20 8.05 -1.58
N ASP A 172 -18.38 8.59 -1.86
CA ASP A 172 -18.54 9.94 -2.42
C ASP A 172 -18.08 11.02 -1.43
N GLU A 173 -18.26 10.79 -0.13
CA GLU A 173 -17.87 11.73 0.93
C GLU A 173 -16.35 11.88 1.06
N GLN A 174 -15.59 10.89 0.56
CA GLN A 174 -14.13 10.92 0.54
C GLN A 174 -13.58 11.79 -0.58
N VAL A 175 -14.37 12.13 -1.60
CA VAL A 175 -13.92 12.91 -2.75
C VAL A 175 -13.85 14.40 -2.39
N LYS A 176 -12.66 14.98 -2.39
CA LYS A 176 -12.41 16.40 -2.02
C LYS A 176 -11.89 17.19 -3.21
N ASP A 177 -12.06 18.51 -3.16
CA ASP A 177 -11.49 19.39 -4.18
C ASP A 177 -9.97 19.38 -4.06
N ARG A 178 -9.28 19.72 -5.14
CA ARG A 178 -7.83 19.69 -5.23
C ARG A 178 -7.32 20.94 -5.92
N GLU A 179 -6.12 21.33 -5.54
CA GLU A 179 -5.44 22.50 -6.10
C GLU A 179 -4.44 22.08 -7.18
N LEU A 180 -4.09 23.00 -8.08
CA LEU A 180 -3.10 22.70 -9.13
C LEU A 180 -1.73 22.36 -8.53
N SER A 181 -1.44 22.85 -7.33
CA SER A 181 -0.23 22.52 -6.57
C SER A 181 -0.07 21.04 -6.32
N ASP A 182 -1.13 20.22 -6.29
CA ASP A 182 -1.02 18.77 -6.16
C ASP A 182 -0.25 18.12 -7.33
N TYR A 183 -0.25 18.78 -8.49
CA TYR A 183 0.44 18.38 -9.71
C TYR A 183 1.73 19.17 -9.96
N ALA A 184 2.13 20.05 -9.05
CA ALA A 184 3.34 20.88 -9.23
C ALA A 184 4.60 20.01 -9.40
N GLY A 185 5.37 20.31 -10.46
CA GLY A 185 6.55 19.54 -10.84
C GLY A 185 6.86 19.66 -12.33
N GLU A 186 7.95 19.01 -12.73
CA GLU A 186 8.36 18.82 -14.12
C GLU A 186 8.00 17.39 -14.53
N TRP A 187 7.33 17.25 -15.68
CA TRP A 187 6.73 16.01 -16.11
C TRP A 187 7.13 15.66 -17.54
N GLN A 188 7.36 14.38 -17.81
CA GLN A 188 7.72 13.84 -19.12
C GLN A 188 6.69 12.82 -19.61
N SER A 189 6.37 12.88 -20.90
CA SER A 189 5.47 11.94 -21.54
C SER A 189 6.11 10.55 -21.59
N VAL A 190 5.32 9.51 -21.30
CA VAL A 190 5.77 8.11 -21.42
C VAL A 190 5.67 7.56 -22.84
N TYR A 191 5.06 8.32 -23.76
CA TYR A 191 4.83 7.86 -25.14
C TYR A 191 6.11 7.43 -25.87
N PRO A 192 7.24 8.17 -25.79
CA PRO A 192 8.49 7.76 -26.44
C PRO A 192 8.97 6.37 -25.99
N TYR A 193 8.82 6.03 -24.71
CA TYR A 193 9.24 4.75 -24.13
C TYR A 193 8.35 3.57 -24.55
N LEU A 194 7.10 3.84 -24.94
CA LEU A 194 6.27 2.85 -25.60
C LEU A 194 6.74 2.60 -27.04
N LYS A 195 7.17 3.66 -27.75
CA LYS A 195 7.59 3.58 -29.15
C LYS A 195 8.95 2.93 -29.33
N ASP A 196 9.89 3.18 -28.43
CA ASP A 196 11.24 2.61 -28.50
C ASP A 196 11.33 1.18 -27.95
N GLY A 197 10.24 0.65 -27.36
CA GLY A 197 10.13 -0.71 -26.84
C GLY A 197 10.53 -0.86 -25.37
N THR A 198 10.94 0.21 -24.68
CA THR A 198 11.28 0.16 -23.25
C THR A 198 10.14 -0.40 -22.40
N LEU A 199 8.89 -0.10 -22.75
CA LEU A 199 7.70 -0.56 -22.01
C LEU A 199 7.15 -1.92 -22.50
N ASP A 200 7.87 -2.66 -23.34
CA ASP A 200 7.37 -3.95 -23.86
C ASP A 200 7.20 -4.99 -22.75
N GLU A 201 8.15 -5.06 -21.81
CA GLU A 201 8.07 -5.92 -20.61
C GLU A 201 6.85 -5.59 -19.74
N VAL A 202 6.47 -4.31 -19.65
CA VAL A 202 5.25 -3.88 -18.93
C VAL A 202 4.00 -4.44 -19.61
N MET A 203 3.97 -4.47 -20.95
CA MET A 203 2.82 -5.00 -21.70
C MET A 203 2.74 -6.52 -21.58
N GLU A 204 3.88 -7.21 -21.57
CA GLU A 204 3.98 -8.65 -21.34
C GLU A 204 3.46 -9.00 -19.95
N HIS A 205 3.96 -8.32 -18.91
CA HIS A 205 3.52 -8.53 -17.53
C HIS A 205 2.01 -8.28 -17.33
N LYS A 206 1.46 -7.24 -17.97
CA LYS A 206 0.01 -6.96 -17.92
C LYS A 206 -0.80 -8.01 -18.68
N ALA A 207 -0.26 -8.61 -19.75
CA ALA A 207 -0.93 -9.68 -20.50
C ALA A 207 -1.01 -11.00 -19.71
N GLU A 208 -0.01 -11.31 -18.88
CA GLU A 208 -0.04 -12.49 -17.98
C GLU A 208 -1.26 -12.48 -17.05
N ASN A 209 -1.74 -11.28 -16.73
CA ASN A 209 -2.87 -11.04 -15.83
C ASN A 209 -4.19 -10.71 -16.55
N ASP A 210 -4.21 -10.67 -17.90
CA ASP A 210 -5.42 -10.41 -18.70
C ASP A 210 -5.70 -11.60 -19.64
N PRO A 211 -6.71 -12.45 -19.33
CA PRO A 211 -7.01 -13.62 -20.15
C PRO A 211 -7.59 -13.27 -21.53
N LYS A 212 -7.85 -11.98 -21.84
CA LYS A 212 -8.51 -11.54 -23.08
C LYS A 212 -7.60 -10.78 -24.04
N LYS A 213 -6.43 -10.30 -23.61
CA LYS A 213 -5.57 -9.43 -24.42
C LYS A 213 -4.14 -9.93 -24.42
N SER A 214 -3.55 -10.05 -25.62
CA SER A 214 -2.12 -10.29 -25.75
C SER A 214 -1.31 -9.03 -25.44
N ALA A 215 0.00 -9.18 -25.20
CA ALA A 215 0.92 -8.05 -25.05
C ALA A 215 0.86 -7.10 -26.26
N LYS A 216 0.66 -7.64 -27.47
CA LYS A 216 0.48 -6.85 -28.70
C LYS A 216 -0.81 -6.04 -28.68
N ASP A 217 -1.92 -6.62 -28.22
CA ASP A 217 -3.20 -5.92 -28.10
C ASP A 217 -3.14 -4.82 -27.03
N LEU A 218 -2.45 -5.08 -25.92
CA LEU A 218 -2.18 -4.09 -24.88
C LEU A 218 -1.30 -2.96 -25.43
N LYS A 219 -0.19 -3.27 -26.09
CA LYS A 219 0.67 -2.25 -26.70
C LYS A 219 -0.11 -1.37 -27.69
N ALA A 220 -0.99 -1.94 -28.51
CA ALA A 220 -1.84 -1.16 -29.42
C ALA A 220 -2.89 -0.29 -28.69
N TYR A 221 -3.43 -0.79 -27.58
CA TYR A 221 -4.34 -0.03 -26.71
C TYR A 221 -3.62 1.15 -26.05
N TYR A 222 -2.44 0.92 -25.46
CA TYR A 222 -1.61 1.96 -24.85
C TYR A 222 -1.00 2.92 -25.87
N ASP A 223 -0.76 2.51 -27.12
CA ASP A 223 -0.30 3.41 -28.19
C ASP A 223 -1.36 4.49 -28.47
N LYS A 224 -2.65 4.13 -28.49
CA LYS A 224 -3.74 5.11 -28.58
C LYS A 224 -3.84 5.97 -27.32
N GLY A 225 -3.75 5.34 -26.15
CA GLY A 225 -3.82 6.00 -24.86
C GLY A 225 -2.75 7.08 -24.68
N TYR A 226 -1.49 6.71 -24.85
CA TYR A 226 -0.35 7.58 -24.54
C TYR A 226 -0.01 8.58 -25.64
N LYS A 227 -0.50 8.39 -26.87
CA LYS A 227 -0.13 9.24 -28.01
C LYS A 227 -0.36 10.72 -27.73
N THR A 228 0.69 11.50 -27.87
CA THR A 228 0.69 12.95 -27.72
C THR A 228 1.89 13.57 -28.44
N ASP A 229 1.75 14.82 -28.85
CA ASP A 229 2.82 15.70 -29.36
C ASP A 229 3.40 16.61 -28.26
N ILE A 230 2.87 16.54 -27.04
CA ILE A 230 3.36 17.25 -25.87
C ILE A 230 4.37 16.36 -25.15
N THR A 231 5.65 16.74 -25.19
CA THR A 231 6.73 15.93 -24.62
C THR A 231 6.91 16.17 -23.14
N ASN A 232 6.67 17.41 -22.68
CA ASN A 232 6.88 17.84 -21.31
C ASN A 232 5.78 18.77 -20.83
N ILE A 233 5.50 18.71 -19.54
CA ILE A 233 4.60 19.63 -18.84
C ILE A 233 5.32 20.12 -17.58
N ASP A 234 5.48 21.44 -17.44
CA ASP A 234 6.02 22.07 -16.24
C ASP A 234 4.89 22.79 -15.50
N ILE A 235 4.66 22.46 -14.23
CA ILE A 235 3.56 23.01 -13.41
C ILE A 235 4.16 23.75 -12.21
N LYS A 236 3.96 25.07 -12.15
CA LYS A 236 4.47 25.93 -11.07
C LYS A 236 3.45 26.97 -10.67
N GLY A 237 3.00 26.93 -9.42
CA GLY A 237 1.93 27.81 -8.95
C GLY A 237 0.64 27.54 -9.72
N ASN A 238 0.10 28.57 -10.37
CA ASN A 238 -1.06 28.47 -11.27
C ASN A 238 -0.68 28.37 -12.76
N GLU A 239 0.61 28.35 -13.10
CA GLU A 239 1.10 28.28 -14.47
C GLU A 239 1.39 26.85 -14.89
N ILE A 240 1.00 26.53 -16.12
CA ILE A 240 1.35 25.27 -16.80
C ILE A 240 2.04 25.62 -18.11
N THR A 241 3.21 25.03 -18.33
CA THR A 241 3.96 25.13 -19.58
C THR A 241 3.95 23.80 -20.29
N PHE A 242 3.36 23.75 -21.48
CA PHE A 242 3.37 22.59 -22.36
C PHE A 242 4.52 22.73 -23.36
N THR A 243 5.34 21.70 -23.49
CA THR A 243 6.35 21.62 -24.56
C THR A 243 5.79 20.78 -25.70
N LYS A 244 5.40 21.44 -26.80
CA LYS A 244 4.81 20.83 -27.98
C LYS A 244 5.70 21.12 -29.19
N ASP A 245 6.08 20.09 -29.94
CA ASP A 245 6.98 20.22 -31.10
C ASP A 245 8.26 21.03 -30.79
N GLY A 246 8.79 20.87 -29.57
CA GLY A 246 9.96 21.59 -29.06
C GLY A 246 9.73 23.06 -28.67
N LYS A 247 8.51 23.57 -28.81
CA LYS A 247 8.12 24.94 -28.40
C LYS A 247 7.38 24.92 -27.07
N LYS A 248 7.63 25.93 -26.25
CA LYS A 248 6.98 26.09 -24.95
C LYS A 248 5.78 27.02 -25.07
N HIS A 249 4.64 26.55 -24.56
CA HIS A 249 3.37 27.29 -24.52
C HIS A 249 2.92 27.37 -23.05
N THR A 250 2.84 28.58 -22.50
CA THR A 250 2.56 28.79 -21.07
C THR A 250 1.25 29.55 -20.87
N GLY A 251 0.43 29.07 -19.94
CA GLY A 251 -0.80 29.74 -19.52
C GLY A 251 -1.11 29.51 -18.05
N LYS A 252 -1.98 30.35 -17.47
CA LYS A 252 -2.49 30.19 -16.10
C LYS A 252 -3.82 29.46 -16.10
N TYR A 253 -3.96 28.53 -15.17
CA TYR A 253 -5.14 27.68 -15.03
C TYR A 253 -5.73 27.82 -13.64
N GLU A 254 -7.05 27.90 -13.58
CA GLU A 254 -7.82 27.90 -12.34
C GLU A 254 -8.67 26.65 -12.22
N TYR A 255 -8.90 26.23 -10.97
CA TYR A 255 -9.71 25.06 -10.67
C TYR A 255 -11.15 25.27 -11.16
N ASN A 256 -11.64 24.29 -11.91
CA ASN A 256 -12.96 24.29 -12.54
C ASN A 256 -13.79 23.07 -12.09
N GLY A 257 -13.60 22.64 -10.84
CA GLY A 257 -14.38 21.57 -10.22
C GLY A 257 -13.84 20.16 -10.50
N LYS A 258 -14.64 19.17 -10.11
CA LYS A 258 -14.32 17.74 -10.28
C LYS A 258 -15.53 16.93 -10.75
N LYS A 259 -15.26 15.79 -11.39
CA LYS A 259 -16.30 14.86 -11.84
C LYS A 259 -15.91 13.43 -11.52
N THR A 260 -16.77 12.71 -10.81
CA THR A 260 -16.64 11.26 -10.65
C THR A 260 -17.25 10.55 -11.85
N LEU A 261 -16.45 9.71 -12.51
CA LEU A 261 -16.83 8.86 -13.63
C LEU A 261 -17.01 7.42 -13.14
N LYS A 262 -17.99 6.72 -13.72
CA LYS A 262 -18.25 5.30 -13.44
C LYS A 262 -17.86 4.49 -14.67
N TYR A 263 -17.10 3.42 -14.47
CA TYR A 263 -16.63 2.55 -15.56
C TYR A 263 -17.43 1.25 -15.62
N PRO A 264 -17.47 0.57 -16.78
CA PRO A 264 -18.25 -0.67 -16.94
C PRO A 264 -17.88 -1.80 -15.97
N LYS A 265 -16.63 -1.84 -15.49
CA LYS A 265 -16.16 -2.81 -14.49
C LYS A 265 -16.70 -2.54 -13.08
N GLY A 266 -17.47 -1.47 -12.87
CA GLY A 266 -18.03 -1.07 -11.57
C GLY A 266 -17.11 -0.18 -10.74
N ASN A 267 -15.82 -0.09 -11.09
CA ASN A 267 -14.90 0.87 -10.50
C ASN A 267 -15.13 2.29 -11.03
N ARG A 268 -14.52 3.27 -10.36
CA ARG A 268 -14.74 4.70 -10.59
C ARG A 268 -13.43 5.46 -10.65
N GLY A 269 -13.47 6.67 -11.21
CA GLY A 269 -12.34 7.59 -11.22
C GLY A 269 -12.82 9.03 -11.04
N VAL A 270 -11.93 9.93 -10.64
CA VAL A 270 -12.24 11.36 -10.49
C VAL A 270 -11.40 12.16 -11.46
N ARG A 271 -12.07 13.01 -12.27
CA ARG A 271 -11.42 14.04 -13.08
C ARG A 271 -11.37 15.35 -12.32
N PHE A 272 -10.19 15.91 -12.11
CA PHE A 272 -9.99 17.25 -11.56
C PHE A 272 -9.79 18.23 -12.70
N MET A 273 -10.72 19.15 -12.88
CA MET A 273 -10.82 20.00 -14.07
C MET A 273 -10.22 21.37 -13.77
N PHE A 274 -9.51 21.93 -14.74
CA PHE A 274 -8.99 23.29 -14.68
C PHE A 274 -9.24 24.01 -16.01
N LYS A 275 -9.39 25.33 -15.94
CA LYS A 275 -9.69 26.19 -17.09
C LYS A 275 -8.61 27.25 -17.26
N LEU A 276 -8.19 27.47 -18.51
CA LEU A 276 -7.28 28.54 -18.88
C LEU A 276 -7.93 29.91 -18.58
N VAL A 277 -7.24 30.76 -17.84
CA VAL A 277 -7.69 32.12 -17.48
C VAL A 277 -6.76 33.23 -17.97
N ASP A 278 -5.50 32.90 -18.28
CA ASP A 278 -4.50 33.84 -18.81
C ASP A 278 -3.56 33.09 -19.77
N GLY A 279 -3.36 33.62 -20.97
CA GLY A 279 -2.59 32.99 -22.05
C GLY A 279 -3.25 33.23 -23.41
N ASN A 280 -2.52 33.85 -24.34
CA ASN A 280 -3.01 34.22 -25.68
C ASN A 280 -2.52 33.27 -26.79
N ASP A 281 -1.97 32.13 -26.40
CA ASP A 281 -1.45 31.15 -27.34
C ASP A 281 -2.55 30.20 -27.81
N LYS A 282 -2.74 30.09 -29.12
CA LYS A 282 -3.75 29.22 -29.74
C LYS A 282 -3.49 27.72 -29.51
N ASP A 283 -2.26 27.36 -29.15
CA ASP A 283 -1.87 25.98 -28.88
C ASP A 283 -2.10 25.60 -27.40
N LEU A 284 -2.54 26.54 -26.55
CA LEU A 284 -2.98 26.23 -25.18
C LEU A 284 -4.40 25.64 -25.17
N PRO A 285 -4.61 24.51 -24.48
CA PRO A 285 -5.96 23.97 -24.29
C PRO A 285 -6.77 24.87 -23.36
N LYS A 286 -8.02 25.20 -23.72
CA LYS A 286 -8.90 25.99 -22.83
C LYS A 286 -9.27 25.23 -21.56
N PHE A 287 -9.35 23.90 -21.62
CA PHE A 287 -9.68 23.03 -20.50
C PHE A 287 -8.68 21.89 -20.40
N ILE A 288 -8.33 21.57 -19.16
CA ILE A 288 -7.53 20.40 -18.82
C ILE A 288 -8.23 19.61 -17.71
N GLN A 289 -8.05 18.29 -17.73
CA GLN A 289 -8.57 17.41 -16.69
C GLN A 289 -7.50 16.41 -16.28
N PHE A 290 -7.21 16.31 -14.99
CA PHE A 290 -6.27 15.34 -14.43
C PHE A 290 -7.00 14.11 -13.89
N SER A 291 -6.40 12.94 -14.08
CA SER A 291 -6.75 11.68 -13.43
C SER A 291 -5.46 11.00 -12.98
N ASP A 292 -5.26 10.85 -11.68
CA ASP A 292 -4.02 10.37 -11.06
C ASP A 292 -4.27 9.31 -9.97
N HIS A 293 -5.42 8.65 -10.01
CA HIS A 293 -5.85 7.62 -9.05
C HIS A 293 -6.12 8.14 -7.61
N ASN A 294 -5.93 9.43 -7.36
CA ASN A 294 -6.29 10.07 -6.10
C ASN A 294 -7.69 10.69 -6.17
N ILE A 295 -8.31 10.89 -5.00
CA ILE A 295 -9.67 11.45 -4.88
C ILE A 295 -9.77 12.68 -3.98
N ALA A 296 -8.67 13.05 -3.33
CA ALA A 296 -8.55 14.13 -2.35
C ALA A 296 -7.12 14.71 -2.40
N PRO A 297 -6.83 15.86 -1.74
CA PRO A 297 -5.51 16.47 -1.76
C PRO A 297 -4.38 15.50 -1.43
N LYS A 298 -3.55 15.24 -2.43
CA LYS A 298 -2.38 14.36 -2.39
C LYS A 298 -1.49 14.72 -3.59
N LYS A 299 -0.18 14.66 -3.40
CA LYS A 299 0.77 14.86 -4.50
C LYS A 299 0.63 13.74 -5.51
N ALA A 300 0.53 14.10 -6.79
CA ALA A 300 0.51 13.14 -7.88
C ALA A 300 1.89 12.45 -7.99
N GLU A 301 1.88 11.14 -8.22
CA GLU A 301 3.08 10.35 -8.53
C GLU A 301 3.26 10.20 -10.04
N HIS A 302 2.14 10.04 -10.75
CA HIS A 302 1.97 10.20 -12.19
C HIS A 302 0.56 10.72 -12.47
N PHE A 303 0.26 11.12 -13.69
CA PHE A 303 -1.12 11.43 -14.07
C PHE A 303 -1.41 11.13 -15.54
N HIS A 304 -2.70 10.93 -15.82
CA HIS A 304 -3.30 11.03 -17.13
C HIS A 304 -3.94 12.42 -17.27
N ILE A 305 -3.71 13.08 -18.41
CA ILE A 305 -4.23 14.42 -18.67
C ILE A 305 -5.06 14.45 -19.95
N PHE A 306 -6.19 15.14 -19.91
CA PHE A 306 -7.12 15.31 -21.01
C PHE A 306 -7.19 16.80 -21.31
N MET A 307 -6.98 17.18 -22.56
CA MET A 307 -6.74 18.57 -22.95
C MET A 307 -7.59 18.91 -24.17
N GLY A 308 -8.26 20.05 -24.15
CA GLY A 308 -9.09 20.46 -25.28
C GLY A 308 -9.86 21.75 -25.05
N ASN A 309 -10.78 22.04 -25.96
CA ASN A 309 -11.55 23.28 -25.97
C ASN A 309 -13.02 23.11 -25.54
N ASP A 310 -13.45 21.88 -25.29
CA ASP A 310 -14.79 21.52 -24.82
C ASP A 310 -14.66 20.59 -23.60
N ASN A 311 -15.04 21.09 -22.43
CA ASN A 311 -14.91 20.35 -21.17
C ASN A 311 -15.80 19.09 -21.11
N ASP A 312 -17.00 19.13 -21.70
CA ASP A 312 -17.94 18.01 -21.67
C ASP A 312 -17.53 16.90 -22.63
N ALA A 313 -16.90 17.26 -23.76
CA ALA A 313 -16.28 16.29 -24.65
C ALA A 313 -15.14 15.54 -23.95
N LEU A 314 -14.28 16.24 -23.19
CA LEU A 314 -13.17 15.61 -22.45
C LEU A 314 -13.63 14.62 -21.38
N LEU A 315 -14.81 14.82 -20.78
CA LEU A 315 -15.39 13.87 -19.82
C LEU A 315 -15.87 12.57 -20.48
N LYS A 316 -16.08 12.58 -21.80
CA LYS A 316 -16.47 11.42 -22.61
C LYS A 316 -15.26 10.72 -23.25
N GLU A 317 -14.10 11.37 -23.26
CA GLU A 317 -12.86 10.82 -23.79
C GLU A 317 -12.33 9.67 -22.92
N MET A 318 -12.13 8.51 -23.57
CA MET A 318 -11.73 7.25 -22.94
C MET A 318 -10.62 6.53 -23.72
N ASP A 319 -10.30 6.97 -24.94
CA ASP A 319 -9.37 6.31 -25.84
C ASP A 319 -7.99 6.94 -25.82
N ASN A 320 -7.90 8.27 -25.69
CA ASN A 320 -6.63 9.01 -25.60
C ASN A 320 -6.49 9.71 -24.23
N TRP A 321 -5.43 9.35 -23.53
CA TRP A 321 -5.12 9.77 -22.16
C TRP A 321 -3.59 9.89 -22.01
N PRO A 322 -2.99 10.93 -22.62
CA PRO A 322 -1.58 11.25 -22.46
C PRO A 322 -1.13 11.14 -21.01
N THR A 323 -0.03 10.43 -20.78
CA THR A 323 0.39 10.01 -19.45
C THR A 323 1.80 10.51 -19.16
N TYR A 324 1.97 11.04 -17.95
CA TYR A 324 3.20 11.72 -17.56
C TYR A 324 3.71 11.25 -16.20
N TYR A 325 5.03 11.09 -16.13
CA TYR A 325 5.79 10.77 -14.91
C TYR A 325 6.78 11.91 -14.63
N PRO A 326 7.33 12.02 -13.40
CA PRO A 326 8.27 13.07 -13.05
C PRO A 326 9.50 13.05 -13.97
N SER A 327 9.93 14.21 -14.46
CA SER A 327 11.09 14.35 -15.37
C SER A 327 12.42 13.89 -14.76
N LYS A 328 12.49 13.78 -13.43
CA LYS A 328 13.66 13.26 -12.71
C LYS A 328 13.85 11.74 -12.85
N LEU A 329 12.81 11.00 -13.24
CA LEU A 329 12.89 9.55 -13.40
C LEU A 329 13.52 9.21 -14.75
N ASN A 330 14.40 8.21 -14.77
CA ASN A 330 14.86 7.64 -16.03
C ASN A 330 13.87 6.57 -16.53
N LYS A 331 14.09 6.09 -17.75
CA LYS A 331 13.22 5.13 -18.41
C LYS A 331 13.09 3.79 -17.66
N ASP A 332 14.15 3.33 -16.99
CA ASP A 332 14.14 2.07 -16.25
C ASP A 332 13.35 2.21 -14.95
N GLN A 333 13.48 3.35 -14.26
CA GLN A 333 12.68 3.68 -13.08
C GLN A 333 11.18 3.79 -13.43
N ILE A 334 10.82 4.43 -14.55
CA ILE A 334 9.42 4.49 -15.00
C ILE A 334 8.89 3.09 -15.30
N LYS A 335 9.71 2.23 -15.93
CA LYS A 335 9.35 0.84 -16.19
C LYS A 335 9.12 0.07 -14.89
N GLU A 336 10.02 0.18 -13.92
CA GLU A 336 9.91 -0.46 -12.60
C GLU A 336 8.65 -0.01 -11.85
N GLU A 337 8.36 1.30 -11.82
CA GLU A 337 7.13 1.85 -11.23
C GLU A 337 5.89 1.24 -11.91
N MET A 338 5.86 1.19 -13.24
CA MET A 338 4.73 0.58 -13.99
C MET A 338 4.57 -0.93 -13.79
N LEU A 339 5.64 -1.65 -13.40
CA LEU A 339 5.60 -3.07 -13.07
C LEU A 339 5.15 -3.31 -11.63
N ALA A 340 5.44 -2.37 -10.71
CA ALA A 340 4.97 -2.44 -9.34
C ALA A 340 3.45 -2.20 -9.20
N HIS A 341 2.82 -1.64 -10.23
CA HIS A 341 1.39 -1.30 -10.31
C HIS A 341 0.62 -2.12 -11.35
#